data_AF-A0A554KBP3-F1
#
_entry.id   AF-A0A554KBP3-F1
#
_cell.length_a   1.000
_cell.length_b   1.000
_cell.length_c   1.000
_cell.angle_alpha   90.00
_cell.angle_beta   90.00
_cell.angle_gamma   90.00
#
_symmetry.space_group_name_H-M   'P 1'
#
loop_
_entity.id
_entity.type
_entity.pdbx_description
1 polymer ?
#
loop_
_entity_poly.entity_id
_entity_poly.type
_entity_poly.pdbx_seq_one_letter_code
_entity_poly.pdbx_strand_id
1 'polypeptide(L)'
;MTNFKEKVLNIVKTIPRGKTITYKEVAKCAESPLAYRAVGRILSKNFDVKIPCHRVIKSDGSLGNYNRGIKNKIKLLRKEGAIK
;
A
#
# COMPACT_ATOMS: atom_id res chain seq x y z
N MET A 1 -11.01 17.50 10.81
CA MET A 1 -9.84 16.63 11.09
C MET A 1 -9.88 15.44 10.16
N THR A 2 -9.01 15.39 9.15
CA THR A 2 -8.86 14.20 8.29
C THR A 2 -8.21 13.10 9.11
N ASN A 3 -8.89 11.98 9.28
CA ASN A 3 -8.40 10.90 10.13
C ASN A 3 -7.14 10.28 9.50
N PHE A 4 -6.19 9.78 10.30
CA PHE A 4 -4.94 9.19 9.79
C PHE A 4 -5.20 8.11 8.72
N LYS A 5 -6.29 7.36 8.89
CA LYS A 5 -6.81 6.40 7.90
C LYS A 5 -7.05 7.04 6.53
N GLU A 6 -7.74 8.18 6.46
CA GLU A 6 -8.07 8.85 5.20
C GLU A 6 -6.82 9.39 4.52
N LYS A 7 -5.87 9.96 5.28
CA LYS A 7 -4.56 10.37 4.74
C LYS A 7 -3.86 9.19 4.06
N VAL A 8 -3.78 8.05 4.74
CA VAL A 8 -3.17 6.82 4.21
C VAL A 8 -3.87 6.35 2.93
N LEU A 9 -5.20 6.28 2.93
CA LEU A 9 -5.98 5.83 1.78
C LEU A 9 -5.82 6.77 0.57
N ASN A 10 -5.79 8.09 0.81
CA ASN A 10 -5.57 9.09 -0.23
C ASN A 10 -4.17 8.96 -0.84
N ILE A 11 -3.12 8.78 -0.03
CA ILE A 11 -1.75 8.57 -0.51
C ILE A 11 -1.66 7.29 -1.35
N VAL A 12 -2.29 6.20 -0.90
CA VAL A 12 -2.27 4.95 -1.68
C VAL A 12 -3.01 5.09 -3.01
N LYS A 13 -4.07 5.90 -3.04
CA LYS A 13 -4.83 6.18 -4.27
C LYS A 13 -4.01 6.92 -5.33
N THR A 14 -3.01 7.73 -4.94
CA THR A 14 -2.18 8.49 -5.88
C THR A 14 -1.02 7.68 -6.47
N ILE A 15 -0.75 6.46 -5.98
CA ILE A 15 0.35 5.65 -6.49
C ILE A 15 0.06 5.28 -7.96
N PRO A 16 0.93 5.64 -8.92
CA PRO A 16 0.69 5.34 -10.33
C PRO A 16 0.87 3.84 -10.63
N ARG A 17 0.30 3.41 -11.75
CA ARG A 17 0.43 2.02 -12.23
C ARG A 17 1.89 1.71 -12.53
N GLY A 18 2.36 0.52 -12.13
CA GLY A 18 3.73 0.07 -12.38
C GLY A 18 4.76 0.61 -11.38
N LYS A 19 4.32 1.40 -10.40
CA LYS A 19 5.16 1.84 -9.27
C LYS A 19 4.68 1.24 -7.97
N THR A 20 5.62 1.09 -7.04
CA THR A 20 5.38 0.65 -5.68
C THR A 20 5.91 1.67 -4.70
N ILE A 21 5.37 1.65 -3.50
CA ILE A 21 5.80 2.49 -2.38
C ILE A 21 5.85 1.61 -1.13
N THR A 22 6.68 1.96 -0.16
CA THR A 22 6.82 1.19 1.07
C THR A 22 5.82 1.65 2.13
N TYR A 23 5.46 0.77 3.08
CA TYR A 23 4.64 1.17 4.24
C TYR A 23 5.25 2.34 5.02
N LYS A 24 6.59 2.42 5.07
CA LYS A 24 7.33 3.49 5.74
C LYS A 24 7.19 4.83 5.00
N GLU A 25 7.28 4.81 3.68
CA GLU A 25 7.07 6.02 2.87
C GLU A 25 5.64 6.50 2.93
N VAL A 26 4.64 5.61 2.88
CA VAL A 26 3.23 5.99 3.06
C VAL A 26 3.02 6.65 4.43
N ALA A 27 3.61 6.10 5.49
CA ALA A 27 3.54 6.66 6.84
C ALA A 27 4.21 8.04 6.92
N LYS A 28 5.35 8.21 6.25
CA LYS A 28 6.06 9.50 6.14
C LYS A 28 5.23 10.54 5.39
N CYS A 29 4.63 10.19 4.26
CA CYS A 29 3.72 11.05 3.50
C CYS A 29 2.44 11.40 4.29
N ALA A 30 2.02 10.52 5.20
CA ALA A 30 0.89 10.76 6.10
C ALA A 30 1.28 11.56 7.36
N GLU A 31 2.47 12.17 7.39
CA GLU A 31 3.01 12.96 8.51
C GLU A 31 3.13 12.15 9.82
N SER A 32 3.29 10.83 9.72
CA SER A 32 3.44 9.94 10.88
C SER A 32 4.47 8.86 10.57
N PRO A 33 5.77 9.20 10.45
CA PRO A 33 6.81 8.29 9.95
C PRO A 33 6.96 7.00 10.76
N LEU A 34 6.57 7.00 12.05
CA LEU A 34 6.61 5.84 12.93
C LEU A 34 5.37 4.92 12.81
N ALA A 35 4.34 5.34 12.08
CA ALA A 35 3.05 4.66 11.98
C ALA A 35 2.96 3.61 10.86
N TYR A 36 4.09 3.12 10.34
CA TYR A 36 4.13 2.14 9.24
C TYR A 36 3.39 0.82 9.56
N ARG A 37 3.39 0.38 10.83
CA ARG A 37 2.58 -0.78 11.27
C ARG A 37 1.08 -0.48 11.19
N ALA A 38 0.67 0.74 11.56
CA ALA A 38 -0.71 1.18 11.49
C ALA A 38 -1.19 1.27 10.03
N VAL A 39 -0.34 1.75 9.11
CA VAL A 39 -0.61 1.72 7.66
C VAL A 39 -0.90 0.29 7.21
N GLY A 40 -0.07 -0.69 7.58
CA GLY A 40 -0.31 -2.10 7.27
C GLY A 40 -1.67 -2.61 7.77
N ARG A 41 -2.05 -2.27 9.00
CA ARG A 41 -3.35 -2.63 9.60
C ARG A 41 -4.54 -1.95 8.92
N ILE A 42 -4.37 -0.72 8.45
CA ILE A 42 -5.41 0.00 7.69
C ILE A 42 -5.62 -0.68 6.34
N LEU A 43 -4.52 -0.97 5.62
CA LEU A 43 -4.58 -1.58 4.29
C LEU A 43 -5.06 -3.04 4.34
N SER A 44 -4.77 -3.79 5.41
CA SER A 44 -5.29 -5.15 5.56
C SER A 44 -6.81 -5.20 5.74
N LYS A 45 -7.41 -4.16 6.30
CA LYS A 45 -8.86 -4.03 6.48
C LYS A 45 -9.57 -3.35 5.32
N ASN A 46 -8.84 -2.80 4.35
CA ASN A 46 -9.41 -2.02 3.27
C ASN A 46 -9.70 -2.88 2.04
N PHE A 47 -10.98 -3.16 1.79
CA PHE A 47 -11.45 -3.95 0.64
C PHE A 47 -11.97 -3.09 -0.52
N ASP A 48 -11.76 -1.76 -0.48
CA ASP A 48 -12.06 -0.90 -1.61
C ASP A 48 -11.18 -1.27 -2.82
N VAL A 49 -11.80 -1.47 -3.97
CA VAL A 49 -11.13 -1.81 -5.23
C VAL A 49 -10.48 -0.58 -5.87
N LYS A 50 -10.99 0.62 -5.58
CA LYS A 50 -10.43 1.89 -6.09
C LYS A 50 -9.07 2.22 -5.48
N ILE A 51 -8.73 1.61 -4.35
CA ILE A 51 -7.48 1.87 -3.62
C ILE A 51 -6.48 0.75 -3.93
N PRO A 52 -5.38 1.04 -4.65
CA PRO A 52 -4.44 0.03 -5.13
C PRO A 52 -3.48 -0.43 -4.00
N CYS A 53 -4.04 -1.05 -2.96
CA CYS A 53 -3.30 -1.51 -1.78
C CYS A 53 -2.19 -2.53 -2.11
N HIS A 54 -2.30 -3.23 -3.25
CA HIS A 54 -1.27 -4.15 -3.74
C HIS A 54 0.03 -3.45 -4.13
N ARG A 55 0.01 -2.14 -4.40
CA ARG A 55 1.21 -1.35 -4.72
C ARG A 55 2.06 -0.98 -3.50
N VAL A 56 1.57 -1.24 -2.28
CA VAL A 56 2.32 -0.99 -1.05
C VAL A 56 3.12 -2.23 -0.64
N ILE A 57 4.43 -2.08 -0.48
CA ILE A 57 5.38 -3.17 -0.18
C ILE A 57 6.18 -2.90 1.09
N LYS A 58 6.98 -3.87 1.54
CA LYS A 58 7.89 -3.69 2.67
C LYS A 58 9.12 -2.90 2.25
N SER A 59 9.82 -2.31 3.22
CA SER A 59 11.02 -1.49 3.00
C SER A 59 12.24 -2.26 2.50
N ASP A 60 12.25 -3.58 2.67
CA ASP A 60 13.27 -4.52 2.16
C ASP A 60 12.99 -4.95 0.71
N GLY A 61 11.96 -4.39 0.06
CA GLY A 61 11.54 -4.80 -1.29
C GLY A 61 10.66 -6.05 -1.31
N SER A 62 10.47 -6.73 -0.17
CA SER A 62 9.63 -7.91 -0.08
C SER A 62 8.14 -7.54 -0.19
N LEU A 63 7.35 -8.47 -0.72
CA LEU A 63 5.89 -8.31 -0.75
C LEU A 63 5.32 -8.54 0.65
N GLY A 64 4.68 -7.50 1.20
CA GLY A 64 3.88 -7.62 2.41
C GLY A 64 2.55 -8.34 2.17
N ASN A 65 1.91 -8.78 3.26
CA ASN A 65 0.60 -9.42 3.22
C ASN A 65 -0.43 -8.55 2.49
N TYR A 66 -1.26 -9.21 1.69
CA TYR A 66 -2.36 -8.60 0.95
C TYR A 66 -3.66 -9.27 1.37
N ASN A 67 -4.66 -8.47 1.70
CA ASN A 67 -5.96 -8.95 2.16
C ASN A 67 -6.70 -9.80 1.13
N ARG A 68 -6.38 -9.67 -0.16
CA ARG A 68 -6.91 -10.52 -1.24
C ARG A 68 -5.93 -11.64 -1.63
N GLY A 69 -4.94 -11.94 -0.80
CA GLY A 69 -3.97 -13.02 -1.00
C GLY A 69 -2.71 -12.64 -1.78
N ILE A 70 -1.56 -13.16 -1.36
CA ILE A 70 -0.26 -12.80 -1.92
C ILE A 70 -0.12 -13.14 -3.42
N LYS A 71 -0.72 -14.25 -3.87
CA LYS A 71 -0.73 -14.66 -5.29
C LYS A 71 -1.40 -13.60 -6.18
N ASN A 72 -2.51 -13.02 -5.71
CA ASN A 72 -3.21 -11.97 -6.43
C ASN A 72 -2.40 -10.67 -6.47
N LYS A 73 -1.72 -10.32 -5.38
CA LYS A 73 -0.81 -9.16 -5.35
C LYS A 73 0.30 -9.30 -6.40
N ILE A 74 0.95 -10.47 -6.47
CA ILE A 74 1.99 -10.75 -7.48
C ILE A 74 1.41 -10.61 -8.89
N LYS A 75 0.25 -11.22 -9.17
CA LYS A 75 -0.40 -11.16 -10.48
C LYS A 75 -0.71 -9.72 -10.91
N LEU A 76 -1.24 -8.90 -9.99
CA LEU A 76 -1.54 -7.50 -10.26
C LEU A 76 -0.25 -6.70 -10.51
N LEU A 77 0.76 -6.84 -9.64
CA LEU A 77 2.03 -6.13 -9.81
C LEU A 77 2.74 -6.50 -11.12
N ARG A 78 2.72 -7.78 -11.51
CA ARG A 78 3.23 -8.23 -12.83
C ARG A 78 2.45 -7.63 -13.99
N LYS A 79 1.11 -7.67 -13.94
CA LYS A 79 0.23 -7.06 -14.97
C LYS A 79 0.43 -5.55 -15.09
N GLU A 80 0.87 -4.90 -14.02
CA GLU A 80 1.19 -3.49 -14.00
C GLU A 80 2.63 -3.17 -14.41
N GLY A 81 3.49 -4.17 -14.56
CA GLY A 81 4.92 -4.00 -14.86
C GLY A 81 5.76 -3.54 -13.67
N ALA A 82 5.24 -3.63 -12.44
CA ALA A 82 5.93 -3.22 -11.23
C ALA A 82 6.99 -4.24 -10.76
N ILE A 83 6.80 -5.51 -11.11
CA ILE A 83 7.74 -6.61 -10.84
C ILE A 83 7.79 -7.52 -12.07
N LYS A 84 8.94 -8.17 -12.31
CA LYS A 84 9.13 -9.16 -13.37
C LYS A 84 8.72 -10.56 -12.90
#